data_AF-A0A4R6UUC5-F1
#
_entry.id   AF-A0A4R6UUC5-F1
#
_cell.length_a   1.000
_cell.length_b   1.000
_cell.length_c   1.000
_cell.angle_alpha   90.00
_cell.angle_beta   90.00
_cell.angle_gamma   90.00
#
_symmetry.space_group_name_H-M   'P 1'
#
loop_
_entity.id
_entity.type
_entity.pdbx_description
1 polymer ?
#
loop_
_entity_poly.entity_id
_entity_poly.type
_entity_poly.pdbx_seq_one_letter_code
_entity_poly.pdbx_strand_id
1 'polypeptide(L)'
;MLKILRALLGGPKARTKKLPNFYPSGRLRGRRLDRLLLVLRRFITSMLLRFLFFVFVAGFSVELSASVRGCDPQYLRQAYSEAHQFAAIEGAPYALLANNAYATAGMRFQLPAGWQSLKQSSEQRQIGLQYELFGWQENGQVKRLALAFRGTDELIDWWHGAITGTQYQQALAIATEIRRQYAGLPLVVTGHSLGGGLALHVSMQMERVSAYAFNPSPITRSPVKPVKNRRVVYWEYDDPLHYGRRLLMQVPDAVFWKFDFVKRDGHKSEVLAKGLLMLAALNNDEYAQTLVLNCDIDPLSR
;
A
#
# COMPACT_ATOMS: atom_id res chain seq x y z
N MET A 1 3.29 30.54 18.91
CA MET A 1 2.43 29.72 18.03
C MET A 1 0.92 29.99 18.18
N LEU A 2 0.36 30.14 19.40
CA LEU A 2 -1.09 30.37 19.61
C LEU A 2 -1.67 31.67 19.01
N LYS A 3 -0.84 32.70 18.78
CA LYS A 3 -1.27 34.00 18.23
C LYS A 3 -1.50 33.98 16.71
N ILE A 4 -0.86 33.08 15.97
CA ILE A 4 -1.02 32.95 14.50
C ILE A 4 -2.30 32.15 14.16
N LEU A 5 -2.68 31.18 15.01
CA LEU A 5 -3.93 30.41 14.82
C LEU A 5 -5.19 31.27 14.98
N ARG A 6 -5.17 32.31 15.84
CA ARG A 6 -6.32 33.19 16.08
C ARG A 6 -6.64 34.11 14.89
N ALA A 7 -5.66 34.42 14.04
CA ALA A 7 -5.86 35.25 12.85
C ALA A 7 -6.52 34.48 11.69
N LEU A 8 -6.37 33.15 11.64
CA LEU A 8 -6.90 32.31 10.56
C LEU A 8 -8.33 31.79 10.80
N LEU A 9 -8.84 31.89 12.02
CA LEU A 9 -10.14 31.32 12.43
C LEU A 9 -11.28 32.34 12.60
N GLY A 10 -11.07 33.61 12.25
CA GLY A 10 -12.14 34.61 12.14
C GLY A 10 -12.73 35.02 13.49
N GLY A 11 -12.22 36.11 14.08
CA GLY A 11 -12.85 36.78 15.21
C GLY A 11 -14.21 37.41 14.85
N PRO A 12 -15.08 37.66 15.85
CA PRO A 12 -16.46 38.10 15.64
C PRO A 12 -16.54 39.50 15.01
N LYS A 13 -17.39 39.63 13.99
CA LYS A 13 -17.60 40.87 13.23
C LYS A 13 -18.33 41.91 14.07
N ALA A 14 -17.72 43.09 14.20
CA ALA A 14 -18.39 44.30 14.70
C ALA A 14 -19.50 44.74 13.73
N ARG A 15 -20.66 45.10 14.30
CA ARG A 15 -21.81 45.70 13.59
C ARG A 15 -21.41 47.01 12.93
N THR A 16 -21.52 47.09 11.60
CA THR A 16 -21.48 48.35 10.86
C THR A 16 -22.87 48.76 10.40
N LYS A 17 -23.15 50.07 10.56
CA LYS A 17 -24.40 50.75 10.23
C LYS A 17 -24.68 50.70 8.72
N LYS A 18 -25.96 50.56 8.36
CA LYS A 18 -26.49 50.62 6.99
C LYS A 18 -26.24 51.99 6.35
N LEU A 19 -25.81 52.00 5.10
CA LEU A 19 -25.95 53.11 4.15
C LEU A 19 -26.61 52.57 2.85
N PRO A 20 -27.37 53.40 2.12
CA PRO A 20 -28.29 52.94 1.09
C PRO A 20 -27.64 52.71 -0.28
N ASN A 21 -28.32 51.84 -1.05
CA ASN A 21 -28.00 51.36 -2.39
C ASN A 21 -27.83 52.47 -3.44
N PHE A 22 -26.80 52.35 -4.28
CA PHE A 22 -26.74 52.95 -5.62
C PHE A 22 -26.11 51.97 -6.63
N TYR A 23 -26.93 51.61 -7.63
CA TYR A 23 -26.73 50.99 -8.96
C TYR A 23 -25.86 49.72 -9.22
N PRO A 24 -26.29 48.86 -10.19
CA PRO A 24 -25.68 47.57 -10.46
C PRO A 24 -24.84 47.56 -11.75
N SER A 25 -23.53 47.29 -11.65
CA SER A 25 -22.75 46.76 -12.76
C SER A 25 -21.44 46.16 -12.24
N GLY A 26 -21.06 44.97 -12.73
CA GLY A 26 -19.75 44.37 -12.45
C GLY A 26 -19.72 43.07 -11.65
N ARG A 27 -20.79 42.26 -11.63
CA ARG A 27 -20.80 40.97 -10.91
C ARG A 27 -20.34 39.79 -11.78
N LEU A 28 -19.14 39.87 -12.38
CA LEU A 28 -18.51 38.73 -13.07
C LEU A 28 -17.02 38.50 -12.76
N ARG A 29 -16.33 39.44 -12.07
CA ARG A 29 -14.91 39.27 -11.69
C ARG A 29 -14.66 38.55 -10.36
N GLY A 30 -15.60 38.60 -9.41
CA GLY A 30 -15.41 38.02 -8.06
C GLY A 30 -15.33 36.49 -8.01
N ARG A 31 -16.13 35.79 -8.83
CA ARG A 31 -16.20 34.31 -8.78
C ARG A 31 -14.92 33.60 -9.22
N ARG A 32 -14.06 34.25 -10.01
CA ARG A 32 -12.75 33.68 -10.41
C ARG A 32 -11.70 33.82 -9.30
N LEU A 33 -11.69 34.95 -8.60
CA LEU A 33 -10.82 35.20 -7.45
C LEU A 33 -11.16 34.27 -6.27
N ASP A 34 -12.45 34.05 -5.99
CA ASP A 34 -12.87 33.16 -4.90
C ASP A 34 -12.47 31.70 -5.17
N ARG A 35 -12.55 31.22 -6.41
CA ARG A 35 -12.07 29.89 -6.79
C ARG A 35 -10.54 29.78 -6.69
N LEU A 36 -9.82 30.80 -7.13
CA LEU A 36 -8.36 30.84 -7.03
C LEU A 36 -7.90 30.80 -5.58
N LEU A 37 -8.54 31.58 -4.70
CA LEU A 37 -8.26 31.60 -3.26
C LEU A 37 -8.61 30.27 -2.58
N LEU A 38 -9.69 29.60 -3.01
CA LEU A 38 -10.04 28.28 -2.49
C LEU A 38 -9.00 27.22 -2.88
N VAL A 39 -8.52 27.25 -4.13
CA VAL A 39 -7.47 26.35 -4.63
C VAL A 39 -6.14 26.63 -3.90
N LEU A 40 -5.76 27.90 -3.76
CA LEU A 40 -4.54 28.31 -3.05
C LEU A 40 -4.61 27.91 -1.56
N ARG A 41 -5.76 28.09 -0.92
CA ARG A 41 -5.96 27.67 0.47
C ARG A 41 -5.82 26.15 0.62
N ARG A 42 -6.45 25.36 -0.26
CA ARG A 42 -6.28 23.90 -0.25
C ARG A 42 -4.83 23.48 -0.47
N PHE A 43 -4.12 24.16 -1.37
CA PHE A 43 -2.71 23.92 -1.63
C PHE A 43 -1.83 24.22 -0.41
N ILE A 44 -1.98 25.39 0.21
CA ILE A 44 -1.22 25.80 1.40
C ILE A 44 -1.53 24.90 2.60
N THR A 45 -2.80 24.55 2.81
CA THR A 45 -3.19 23.66 3.92
C THR A 45 -2.59 22.26 3.73
N SER A 46 -2.56 21.76 2.49
CA SER A 46 -1.88 20.51 2.14
C SER A 46 -0.37 20.59 2.37
N MET A 47 0.30 21.69 2.01
CA MET A 47 1.73 21.87 2.27
C MET A 47 2.05 21.92 3.76
N LEU A 48 1.27 22.65 4.55
CA LEU A 48 1.47 22.75 6.01
C LEU A 48 1.25 21.42 6.72
N LEU A 49 0.23 20.65 6.33
CA LEU A 49 0.02 19.31 6.86
C LEU A 49 1.21 18.39 6.54
N ARG A 50 1.77 18.52 5.33
CA ARG A 50 2.95 17.74 4.90
C ARG A 50 4.22 18.14 5.65
N PHE A 51 4.41 19.43 5.91
CA PHE A 51 5.56 19.94 6.66
C PHE A 51 5.50 19.58 8.16
N LEU A 52 4.32 19.60 8.77
CA LEU A 52 4.16 19.16 10.16
C LEU A 52 4.37 17.65 10.33
N PHE A 53 4.01 16.86 9.31
CA PHE A 53 4.33 15.43 9.28
C PHE A 53 5.84 15.19 9.14
N PHE A 54 6.54 15.99 8.33
CA PHE A 54 8.00 15.92 8.15
C PHE A 54 8.77 16.11 9.47
N VAL A 55 8.42 17.12 10.27
CA VAL A 55 9.07 17.36 11.57
C VAL A 55 8.81 16.22 12.56
N PHE A 56 7.65 15.56 12.47
CA PHE A 56 7.31 14.46 13.36
C PHE A 56 8.06 13.16 13.01
N VAL A 57 8.26 12.88 11.71
CA VAL A 57 8.93 11.65 11.25
C VAL A 57 10.46 11.76 11.35
N ALA A 58 11.04 12.93 11.06
CA ALA A 58 12.50 13.13 11.08
C ALA A 58 13.11 13.21 12.50
N GLY A 59 12.29 13.34 13.55
CA GLY A 59 12.74 13.59 14.93
C GLY A 59 13.09 12.35 15.77
N PHE A 60 12.96 11.13 15.23
CA PHE A 60 13.14 9.88 15.99
C PHE A 60 14.12 8.91 15.31
N SER A 61 15.40 9.30 15.22
CA SER A 61 16.48 8.37 14.85
C SER A 61 17.38 8.13 16.06
N VAL A 62 17.00 7.18 16.91
CA VAL A 62 17.92 6.58 17.90
C VAL A 62 18.33 5.22 17.33
N GLU A 63 19.61 5.04 17.02
CA GLU A 63 20.20 3.77 16.59
C GLU A 63 20.06 2.73 17.73
N LEU A 64 19.00 1.90 17.66
CA LEU A 64 18.88 0.65 18.39
C LEU A 64 18.66 -0.43 17.35
N SER A 65 19.42 -1.52 17.45
CA SER A 65 19.37 -2.66 16.53
C SER A 65 17.95 -3.21 16.38
N ALA A 66 17.44 -3.29 15.14
CA ALA A 66 16.20 -4.00 14.85
C ALA A 66 16.32 -5.47 15.30
N SER A 67 15.28 -6.01 15.94
CA SER A 67 15.20 -7.43 16.29
C SER A 67 13.87 -7.99 15.78
N VAL A 68 13.92 -9.14 15.10
CA VAL A 68 12.72 -9.86 14.68
C VAL A 68 12.09 -10.50 15.91
N ARG A 69 10.88 -10.10 16.27
CA ARG A 69 10.08 -10.73 17.33
C ARG A 69 9.39 -11.99 16.80
N GLY A 70 8.98 -11.96 15.54
CA GLY A 70 8.21 -13.00 14.87
C GLY A 70 8.98 -14.26 14.45
N CYS A 71 10.26 -14.41 14.79
CA CYS A 71 11.02 -15.59 14.42
C CYS A 71 10.96 -16.74 15.43
N ASP A 72 10.37 -16.52 16.61
CA ASP A 72 10.18 -17.54 17.63
C ASP A 72 8.78 -18.18 17.51
N PRO A 73 8.67 -19.50 17.21
CA PRO A 73 7.39 -20.19 17.15
C PRO A 73 6.54 -20.09 18.43
N GLN A 74 7.18 -20.01 19.61
CA GLN A 74 6.45 -19.86 20.87
C GLN A 74 5.83 -18.47 20.98
N TYR A 75 6.61 -17.42 20.68
CA TYR A 75 6.09 -16.06 20.58
C TYR A 75 4.93 -15.96 19.58
N LEU A 76 5.08 -16.51 18.38
CA LEU A 76 4.03 -16.46 17.35
C LEU A 76 2.72 -17.11 17.82
N ARG A 77 2.79 -18.26 18.52
CA ARG A 77 1.59 -18.93 19.06
C ARG A 77 0.91 -18.13 20.16
N GLN A 78 1.69 -17.40 20.97
CA GLN A 78 1.16 -16.59 22.08
C GLN A 78 0.63 -15.23 21.60
N ALA A 79 1.31 -14.61 20.64
CA ALA A 79 1.01 -13.26 20.17
C ALA A 79 -0.19 -13.19 19.22
N TYR A 80 -0.50 -14.27 18.49
CA TYR A 80 -1.50 -14.27 17.42
C TYR A 80 -2.62 -15.29 17.64
N SER A 81 -3.86 -14.81 17.52
CA SER A 81 -5.04 -15.66 17.55
C SER A 81 -5.14 -16.60 16.34
N GLU A 82 -5.99 -17.62 16.42
CA GLU A 82 -6.29 -18.51 15.29
C GLU A 82 -6.74 -17.74 14.04
N ALA A 83 -7.51 -16.66 14.21
CA ALA A 83 -7.93 -15.82 13.09
C ALA A 83 -6.76 -15.17 12.34
N HIS A 84 -5.70 -14.76 13.06
CA HIS A 84 -4.47 -14.24 12.45
C HIS A 84 -3.70 -15.36 11.74
N GLN A 85 -3.74 -16.58 12.26
CA GLN A 85 -3.11 -17.74 11.62
C GLN A 85 -3.82 -18.08 10.30
N PHE A 86 -5.16 -18.09 10.27
CA PHE A 86 -5.93 -18.24 9.04
C PHE A 86 -5.63 -17.12 8.02
N ALA A 87 -5.57 -15.87 8.49
CA ALA A 87 -5.17 -14.75 7.64
C ALA A 87 -3.75 -14.93 7.09
N ALA A 88 -2.81 -15.45 7.90
CA ALA A 88 -1.46 -15.70 7.46
C ALA A 88 -1.37 -16.83 6.42
N ILE A 89 -2.08 -17.94 6.62
CA ILE A 89 -2.19 -19.05 5.64
C ILE A 89 -2.71 -18.52 4.29
N GLU A 90 -3.69 -17.62 4.32
CA GLU A 90 -4.24 -17.02 3.12
C GLU A 90 -3.29 -15.99 2.46
N GLY A 91 -2.67 -15.14 3.27
CA GLY A 91 -1.87 -14.00 2.80
C GLY A 91 -0.43 -14.35 2.44
N ALA A 92 0.18 -15.33 3.11
CA ALA A 92 1.58 -15.73 2.93
C ALA A 92 2.00 -15.89 1.45
N PRO A 93 1.30 -16.63 0.58
CA PRO A 93 1.75 -16.82 -0.79
C PRO A 93 1.81 -15.46 -1.49
N TYR A 94 0.78 -14.62 -1.35
CA TYR A 94 0.73 -13.31 -1.99
C TYR A 94 1.76 -12.31 -1.45
N ALA A 95 2.18 -12.48 -0.18
CA ALA A 95 3.26 -11.70 0.42
C ALA A 95 4.62 -12.06 -0.20
N LEU A 96 4.89 -13.37 -0.36
CA LEU A 96 6.10 -13.87 -1.03
C LEU A 96 6.15 -13.41 -2.49
N LEU A 97 5.02 -13.47 -3.21
CA LEU A 97 4.92 -12.97 -4.59
C LEU A 97 5.13 -11.44 -4.67
N ALA A 98 4.55 -10.67 -3.74
CA ALA A 98 4.74 -9.23 -3.66
C ALA A 98 6.20 -8.85 -3.41
N ASN A 99 6.89 -9.59 -2.54
CA ASN A 99 8.31 -9.42 -2.29
C ASN A 99 9.15 -9.75 -3.52
N ASN A 100 8.86 -10.88 -4.15
CA ASN A 100 9.61 -11.36 -5.31
C ASN A 100 9.57 -10.41 -6.51
N ALA A 101 8.53 -9.55 -6.61
CA ALA A 101 8.44 -8.49 -7.61
C ALA A 101 9.55 -7.42 -7.51
N TYR A 102 10.25 -7.30 -6.38
CA TYR A 102 11.45 -6.44 -6.26
C TYR A 102 12.68 -7.05 -6.96
N ALA A 103 12.68 -8.36 -7.22
CA ALA A 103 13.77 -9.10 -7.86
C ALA A 103 15.16 -8.86 -7.22
N THR A 104 15.20 -8.54 -5.93
CA THR A 104 16.43 -8.26 -5.20
C THR A 104 17.23 -9.54 -4.98
N ALA A 105 18.48 -9.56 -5.47
CA ALA A 105 19.37 -10.70 -5.31
C ALA A 105 19.55 -11.06 -3.82
N GLY A 106 19.42 -12.36 -3.50
CA GLY A 106 19.51 -12.89 -2.13
C GLY A 106 18.25 -12.70 -1.27
N MET A 107 17.23 -11.98 -1.75
CA MET A 107 15.99 -11.72 -1.01
C MET A 107 14.75 -12.24 -1.73
N ARG A 108 14.92 -13.10 -2.74
CA ARG A 108 13.82 -13.74 -3.47
C ARG A 108 13.44 -15.03 -2.76
N PHE A 109 12.18 -15.14 -2.37
CA PHE A 109 11.65 -16.32 -1.71
C PHE A 109 11.40 -17.45 -2.72
N GLN A 110 11.73 -18.67 -2.30
CA GLN A 110 11.16 -19.88 -2.90
C GLN A 110 9.65 -19.90 -2.60
N LEU A 111 8.85 -20.23 -3.62
CA LEU A 111 7.40 -20.14 -3.55
C LEU A 111 6.77 -21.46 -3.08
N PRO A 112 5.58 -21.40 -2.45
CA PRO A 112 4.80 -22.59 -2.13
C PRO A 112 4.44 -23.40 -3.39
N ALA A 113 4.08 -24.66 -3.20
CA ALA A 113 3.83 -25.59 -4.28
C ALA A 113 2.78 -25.06 -5.28
N GLY A 114 3.07 -25.29 -6.56
CA GLY A 114 2.20 -24.88 -7.68
C GLY A 114 2.40 -23.44 -8.13
N TRP A 115 2.96 -22.53 -7.34
CA TRP A 115 3.24 -21.17 -7.81
C TRP A 115 4.53 -21.09 -8.62
N GLN A 116 4.46 -20.47 -9.79
CA GLN A 116 5.63 -20.21 -10.62
C GLN A 116 5.53 -18.85 -11.33
N SER A 117 6.68 -18.27 -11.65
CA SER A 117 6.76 -17.09 -12.49
C SER A 117 6.40 -17.44 -13.93
N LEU A 118 5.48 -16.69 -14.52
CA LEU A 118 5.11 -16.80 -15.93
C LEU A 118 5.74 -15.69 -16.77
N LYS A 119 5.89 -14.50 -16.18
CA LYS A 119 6.42 -13.32 -16.87
C LYS A 119 6.92 -12.31 -15.86
N GLN A 120 8.12 -11.81 -16.09
CA GLN A 120 8.66 -10.64 -15.39
C GLN A 120 8.68 -9.44 -16.34
N SER A 121 8.33 -8.26 -15.86
CA SER A 121 8.49 -7.03 -16.66
C SER A 121 9.97 -6.75 -16.89
N SER A 122 10.38 -6.46 -18.13
CA SER A 122 11.74 -6.00 -18.39
C SER A 122 11.95 -4.59 -17.83
N GLU A 123 13.14 -4.32 -17.30
CA GLU A 123 13.53 -3.01 -16.77
C GLU A 123 13.51 -1.90 -17.84
N GLN A 124 13.48 -2.28 -19.13
CA GLN A 124 13.64 -1.40 -20.29
C GLN A 124 12.43 -0.54 -20.66
N ARG A 125 11.25 -0.71 -20.04
CA ARG A 125 10.14 0.23 -20.26
C ARG A 125 10.37 1.47 -19.42
N GLN A 126 10.74 2.56 -20.10
CA GLN A 126 11.12 3.92 -19.64
C GLN A 126 10.17 4.63 -18.65
N ILE A 127 9.33 3.93 -17.89
CA ILE A 127 8.29 4.52 -17.04
C ILE A 127 8.13 3.75 -15.72
N GLY A 128 9.23 3.29 -15.11
CA GLY A 128 9.36 3.04 -13.65
C GLY A 128 8.34 2.11 -12.96
N LEU A 129 7.47 1.40 -13.68
CA LEU A 129 6.53 0.43 -13.14
C LEU A 129 7.04 -0.97 -13.46
N GLN A 130 7.29 -1.73 -12.41
CA GLN A 130 7.72 -3.12 -12.51
C GLN A 130 6.68 -4.06 -11.92
N TYR A 131 6.56 -5.24 -12.52
CA TYR A 131 5.64 -6.27 -12.09
C TYR A 131 6.16 -7.66 -12.44
N GLU A 132 5.62 -8.67 -11.75
CA GLU A 132 5.79 -10.07 -12.07
C GLU A 132 4.42 -10.76 -12.09
N LEU A 133 4.17 -11.56 -13.12
CA LEU A 133 2.98 -12.39 -13.25
C LEU A 133 3.33 -13.81 -12.85
N PHE A 134 2.55 -14.35 -11.94
CA PHE A 134 2.65 -15.71 -11.45
C PHE A 134 1.41 -16.50 -11.81
N GLY A 135 1.60 -17.80 -12.05
CA GLY A 135 0.54 -18.77 -12.23
C GLY A 135 0.63 -19.79 -11.12
N TRP A 136 -0.51 -20.09 -10.49
CA TRP A 136 -0.64 -21.28 -9.68
C TRP A 136 -1.14 -22.41 -10.56
N GLN A 137 -0.42 -23.52 -10.54
CA GLN A 137 -0.65 -24.67 -11.37
C GLN A 137 -1.09 -25.88 -10.57
N GLU A 138 -1.98 -26.65 -11.18
CA GLU A 138 -2.42 -27.95 -10.70
C GLU A 138 -2.47 -28.89 -11.92
N ASN A 139 -1.81 -30.06 -11.82
CA ASN A 139 -1.70 -31.03 -12.90
C ASN A 139 -1.20 -30.41 -14.23
N GLY A 140 -0.20 -29.53 -14.15
CA GLY A 140 0.42 -28.86 -15.31
C GLY A 140 -0.43 -27.75 -15.95
N GLN A 141 -1.61 -27.44 -15.41
CA GLN A 141 -2.49 -26.38 -15.92
C GLN A 141 -2.54 -25.19 -14.97
N VAL A 142 -2.44 -23.97 -15.52
CA VAL A 142 -2.64 -22.74 -14.73
C VAL A 142 -4.12 -22.60 -14.37
N LYS A 143 -4.42 -22.55 -13.07
CA LYS A 143 -5.81 -22.41 -12.57
C LYS A 143 -6.12 -21.03 -12.02
N ARG A 144 -5.11 -20.27 -11.58
CA ARG A 144 -5.26 -18.89 -11.09
C ARG A 144 -3.98 -18.10 -11.34
N LEU A 145 -4.15 -16.78 -11.44
CA LEU A 145 -3.07 -15.84 -11.67
C LEU A 145 -2.90 -14.90 -10.49
N ALA A 146 -1.66 -14.49 -10.25
CA ALA A 146 -1.31 -13.39 -9.36
C ALA A 146 -0.41 -12.40 -10.10
N LEU A 147 -0.84 -11.15 -10.22
CA LEU A 147 -0.04 -10.06 -10.76
C LEU A 147 0.51 -9.23 -9.60
N ALA A 148 1.80 -9.36 -9.35
CA ALA A 148 2.52 -8.67 -8.28
C ALA A 148 3.15 -7.39 -8.81
N PHE A 149 2.82 -6.24 -8.24
CA PHE A 149 3.45 -4.97 -8.55
C PHE A 149 4.58 -4.68 -7.56
N ARG A 150 5.75 -4.28 -8.08
CA ARG A 150 6.85 -3.79 -7.26
C ARG A 150 6.47 -2.47 -6.60
N GLY A 151 6.93 -2.26 -5.37
CA GLY A 151 6.91 -0.95 -4.74
C GLY A 151 8.06 -0.06 -5.21
N THR A 152 8.49 0.87 -4.36
CA THR A 152 9.66 1.72 -4.60
C THR A 152 10.71 1.41 -3.53
N ASP A 153 11.99 1.49 -3.87
CA ASP A 153 13.09 1.19 -2.94
C ASP A 153 13.28 2.30 -1.89
N GLU A 154 12.92 3.55 -2.24
CA GLU A 154 13.07 4.72 -1.37
C GLU A 154 11.71 5.33 -1.02
N LEU A 155 11.13 4.86 0.08
CA LEU A 155 9.79 5.22 0.52
C LEU A 155 9.62 6.70 0.91
N ILE A 156 10.67 7.28 1.49
CA ILE A 156 10.69 8.66 1.98
C ILE A 156 10.68 9.62 0.78
N ASP A 157 11.54 9.37 -0.20
CA ASP A 157 11.61 10.14 -1.45
C ASP A 157 10.34 10.00 -2.30
N TRP A 158 9.72 8.81 -2.25
CA TRP A 158 8.41 8.56 -2.85
C TRP A 158 7.29 9.42 -2.25
N TRP A 159 7.29 9.64 -0.93
CA TRP A 159 6.30 10.50 -0.27
C TRP A 159 6.51 11.98 -0.63
N HIS A 160 7.77 12.40 -0.80
CA HIS A 160 8.14 13.72 -1.27
C HIS A 160 7.78 13.94 -2.75
N GLY A 161 7.88 12.90 -3.58
CA GLY A 161 7.65 12.91 -5.03
C GLY A 161 6.27 12.44 -5.52
N ALA A 162 5.35 12.09 -4.61
CA ALA A 162 3.91 11.88 -4.82
C ALA A 162 3.50 11.46 -6.25
N ILE A 163 3.98 10.29 -6.72
CA ILE A 163 3.80 9.67 -8.05
C ILE A 163 2.91 10.47 -9.00
N THR A 164 3.39 10.74 -10.21
CA THR A 164 2.70 11.43 -11.31
C THR A 164 1.30 10.90 -11.72
N GLY A 165 0.75 9.87 -11.06
CA GLY A 165 -0.57 9.27 -11.34
C GLY A 165 -0.56 8.29 -12.52
N THR A 166 0.50 8.32 -13.33
CA THR A 166 0.67 7.48 -14.52
C THR A 166 0.80 6.00 -14.17
N GLN A 167 1.51 5.65 -13.09
CA GLN A 167 1.69 4.25 -12.67
C GLN A 167 0.37 3.55 -12.33
N TYR A 168 -0.62 4.26 -11.78
CA TYR A 168 -1.95 3.69 -11.50
C TYR A 168 -2.68 3.33 -12.79
N GLN A 169 -2.66 4.22 -13.79
CA GLN A 169 -3.25 3.95 -15.10
C GLN A 169 -2.51 2.84 -15.85
N GLN A 170 -1.18 2.79 -15.73
CA GLN A 170 -0.37 1.71 -16.30
C GLN A 170 -0.67 0.36 -15.63
N ALA A 171 -0.79 0.32 -14.30
CA ALA A 171 -1.15 -0.89 -13.57
C ALA A 171 -2.53 -1.41 -14.03
N LEU A 172 -3.50 -0.51 -14.21
CA LEU A 172 -4.81 -0.85 -14.76
C LEU A 172 -4.74 -1.37 -16.19
N ALA A 173 -3.95 -0.73 -17.06
CA ALA A 173 -3.75 -1.17 -18.43
C ALA A 173 -3.09 -2.56 -18.51
N ILE A 174 -2.06 -2.81 -17.68
CA ILE A 174 -1.37 -4.11 -17.58
C ILE A 174 -2.35 -5.18 -17.10
N ALA A 175 -3.10 -4.91 -16.03
CA ALA A 175 -4.08 -5.87 -15.51
C ALA A 175 -5.18 -6.16 -16.53
N THR A 176 -5.62 -5.16 -17.30
CA THR A 176 -6.57 -5.34 -18.40
C THR A 176 -6.00 -6.24 -19.49
N GLU A 177 -4.74 -6.06 -19.86
CA GLU A 177 -4.08 -6.88 -20.85
C GLU A 177 -3.93 -8.33 -20.38
N ILE A 178 -3.46 -8.54 -19.14
CA ILE A 178 -3.38 -9.89 -18.54
C ILE A 178 -4.76 -10.55 -18.49
N ARG A 179 -5.81 -9.80 -18.14
CA ARG A 179 -7.18 -10.31 -18.10
C ARG A 179 -7.69 -10.74 -19.47
N ARG A 180 -7.28 -10.06 -20.54
CA ARG A 180 -7.59 -10.43 -21.93
C ARG A 180 -6.79 -11.66 -22.36
N GLN A 181 -5.49 -11.66 -22.10
CA GLN A 181 -4.59 -12.76 -22.48
C GLN A 181 -4.96 -14.08 -21.80
N TYR A 182 -5.37 -14.02 -20.53
CA TYR A 182 -5.74 -15.19 -19.73
C TYR A 182 -7.23 -15.16 -19.37
N ALA A 183 -8.07 -14.97 -20.39
CA ALA A 183 -9.51 -14.91 -20.23
C ALA A 183 -10.05 -16.15 -19.50
N GLY A 184 -10.98 -15.93 -18.57
CA GLY A 184 -11.62 -17.01 -17.78
C GLY A 184 -10.88 -17.39 -16.49
N LEU A 185 -9.58 -17.14 -16.37
CA LEU A 185 -8.85 -17.45 -15.13
C LEU A 185 -9.08 -16.39 -14.04
N PRO A 186 -9.23 -16.79 -12.75
CA PRO A 186 -9.22 -15.86 -11.64
C PRO A 186 -7.91 -15.05 -11.60
N LEU A 187 -8.04 -13.74 -11.43
CA LEU A 187 -6.90 -12.83 -11.29
C LEU A 187 -6.89 -12.24 -9.88
N VAL A 188 -5.75 -12.38 -9.22
CA VAL A 188 -5.41 -11.69 -7.98
C VAL A 188 -4.33 -10.66 -8.30
N VAL A 189 -4.43 -9.48 -7.71
CA VAL A 189 -3.36 -8.48 -7.74
C VAL A 189 -2.76 -8.35 -6.35
N THR A 190 -1.44 -8.23 -6.30
CA THR A 190 -0.71 -8.13 -5.04
C THR A 190 0.42 -7.11 -5.13
N GLY A 191 0.91 -6.66 -3.99
CA GLY A 191 2.09 -5.81 -3.93
C GLY A 191 2.33 -5.26 -2.54
N HIS A 192 3.56 -4.81 -2.33
CA HIS A 192 4.01 -4.16 -1.12
C HIS A 192 4.15 -2.65 -1.33
N SER A 193 3.95 -1.84 -0.29
CA SER A 193 4.16 -0.38 -0.37
C SER A 193 3.35 0.25 -1.52
N LEU A 194 3.98 1.01 -2.41
CA LEU A 194 3.36 1.48 -3.65
C LEU A 194 2.68 0.34 -4.42
N GLY A 195 3.34 -0.79 -4.62
CA GLY A 195 2.78 -1.95 -5.33
C GLY A 195 1.44 -2.40 -4.74
N GLY A 196 1.31 -2.34 -3.41
CA GLY A 196 0.04 -2.62 -2.73
C GLY A 196 -1.04 -1.57 -3.03
N GLY A 197 -0.67 -0.29 -3.11
CA GLY A 197 -1.57 0.79 -3.54
C GLY A 197 -2.05 0.61 -4.98
N LEU A 198 -1.17 0.18 -5.89
CA LEU A 198 -1.48 -0.14 -7.29
C LEU A 198 -2.42 -1.35 -7.38
N ALA A 199 -2.16 -2.42 -6.62
CA ALA A 199 -3.01 -3.59 -6.56
C ALA A 199 -4.44 -3.24 -6.09
N LEU A 200 -4.55 -2.47 -5.01
CA LEU A 200 -5.85 -2.01 -4.50
C LEU A 200 -6.58 -1.15 -5.53
N HIS A 201 -5.88 -0.24 -6.21
CA HIS A 201 -6.46 0.56 -7.28
C HIS A 201 -7.04 -0.32 -8.40
N VAL A 202 -6.29 -1.30 -8.89
CA VAL A 202 -6.76 -2.22 -9.93
C VAL A 202 -8.03 -2.95 -9.49
N SER A 203 -8.03 -3.50 -8.26
CA SER A 203 -9.19 -4.20 -7.71
C SER A 203 -10.40 -3.28 -7.47
N MET A 204 -10.22 -1.97 -7.32
CA MET A 204 -11.33 -1.03 -7.26
C MET A 204 -11.87 -0.64 -8.64
N GLN A 205 -11.09 -0.85 -9.71
CA GLN A 205 -11.44 -0.43 -11.06
C GLN A 205 -11.94 -1.56 -11.97
N MET A 206 -11.62 -2.82 -11.63
CA MET A 206 -11.93 -4.01 -12.42
C MET A 206 -12.75 -5.02 -11.63
N GLU A 207 -13.81 -5.58 -12.23
CA GLU A 207 -14.59 -6.65 -11.62
C GLU A 207 -13.84 -7.99 -11.60
N ARG A 208 -14.14 -8.81 -10.58
CA ARG A 208 -13.59 -10.16 -10.43
C ARG A 208 -12.05 -10.17 -10.33
N VAL A 209 -11.50 -9.14 -9.70
CA VAL A 209 -10.06 -8.99 -9.43
C VAL A 209 -9.87 -8.76 -7.94
N SER A 210 -9.40 -9.80 -7.23
CA SER A 210 -9.15 -9.70 -5.79
C SER A 210 -7.81 -9.03 -5.51
N ALA A 211 -7.64 -8.37 -4.37
CA ALA A 211 -6.39 -7.74 -3.98
C ALA A 211 -5.88 -8.21 -2.61
N TYR A 212 -4.58 -8.46 -2.53
CA TYR A 212 -3.84 -8.64 -1.28
C TYR A 212 -2.74 -7.59 -1.22
N ALA A 213 -2.80 -6.70 -0.24
CA ALA A 213 -1.92 -5.55 -0.18
C ALA A 213 -1.14 -5.55 1.13
N PHE A 214 0.18 -5.43 1.01
CA PHE A 214 1.11 -5.57 2.13
C PHE A 214 1.72 -4.22 2.42
N ASN A 215 1.48 -3.66 3.61
CA ASN A 215 1.88 -2.30 3.94
C ASN A 215 1.64 -1.30 2.78
N PRO A 216 0.42 -1.21 2.20
CA PRO A 216 0.22 -0.46 0.96
C PRO A 216 0.48 1.05 1.09
N SER A 217 0.74 1.71 -0.02
CA SER A 217 0.67 3.17 -0.09
C SER A 217 -0.69 3.67 0.42
N PRO A 218 -0.74 4.79 1.18
CA PRO A 218 -2.00 5.37 1.64
C PRO A 218 -2.84 5.99 0.52
N ILE A 219 -2.27 6.15 -0.65
CA ILE A 219 -2.90 6.73 -1.83
C ILE A 219 -3.39 5.59 -2.73
N THR A 220 -4.66 5.60 -3.14
CA THR A 220 -5.24 4.62 -4.07
C THR A 220 -5.84 5.25 -5.35
N ARG A 221 -5.73 6.59 -5.46
CA ARG A 221 -6.07 7.46 -6.62
C ARG A 221 -7.18 6.92 -7.53
N SER A 222 -8.43 6.94 -7.07
CA SER A 222 -9.62 7.01 -7.92
C SER A 222 -10.89 7.16 -7.09
N PRO A 223 -11.97 7.73 -7.63
CA PRO A 223 -13.29 7.49 -7.08
C PRO A 223 -13.55 5.98 -7.12
N VAL A 224 -13.96 5.44 -5.99
CA VAL A 224 -14.37 4.05 -5.85
C VAL A 224 -15.49 3.77 -6.85
N LYS A 225 -15.28 2.83 -7.78
CA LYS A 225 -16.40 2.20 -8.48
C LYS A 225 -17.06 1.21 -7.51
N PRO A 226 -18.39 1.01 -7.56
CA PRO A 226 -19.10 0.08 -6.67
C PRO A 226 -18.87 -1.38 -7.08
N VAL A 227 -17.60 -1.75 -7.29
CA VAL A 227 -17.17 -3.10 -7.64
C VAL A 227 -16.90 -3.86 -6.36
N LYS A 228 -17.64 -4.96 -6.17
CA LYS A 228 -17.42 -5.90 -5.05
C LYS A 228 -16.34 -6.90 -5.43
N ASN A 229 -15.17 -6.73 -4.84
CA ASN A 229 -14.06 -7.69 -4.92
C ASN A 229 -13.54 -7.96 -3.51
N ARG A 230 -12.93 -9.13 -3.33
CA ARG A 230 -12.22 -9.42 -2.09
C ARG A 230 -10.95 -8.57 -2.02
N ARG A 231 -10.79 -7.80 -0.94
CA ARG A 231 -9.61 -6.98 -0.70
C ARG A 231 -9.13 -7.23 0.73
N VAL A 232 -7.87 -7.63 0.87
CA VAL A 232 -7.26 -7.86 2.17
C VAL A 232 -5.99 -7.05 2.27
N VAL A 233 -5.82 -6.42 3.42
CA VAL A 233 -4.73 -5.51 3.69
C VAL A 233 -4.02 -6.00 4.94
N TYR A 234 -2.72 -6.26 4.80
CA TYR A 234 -1.83 -6.73 5.85
C TYR A 234 -0.92 -5.58 6.25
N TRP A 235 -0.87 -5.29 7.54
CA TRP A 235 -0.07 -4.20 8.11
C TRP A 235 0.89 -4.72 9.16
N GLU A 236 2.07 -4.14 9.18
CA GLU A 236 3.03 -4.31 10.27
C GLU A 236 2.89 -3.17 11.29
N TYR A 237 3.20 -3.47 12.56
CA TYR A 237 3.32 -2.48 13.61
C TYR A 237 4.53 -1.58 13.32
N ASP A 238 4.46 -0.30 13.72
CA ASP A 238 5.49 0.71 13.42
C ASP A 238 5.78 0.97 11.92
N ASP A 239 4.86 0.59 11.02
CA ASP A 239 4.91 1.05 9.64
C ASP A 239 4.65 2.58 9.56
N PRO A 240 5.63 3.39 9.08
CA PRO A 240 5.51 4.85 9.02
C PRO A 240 4.32 5.34 8.17
N LEU A 241 3.87 4.53 7.21
CA LEU A 241 2.72 4.90 6.36
C LEU A 241 1.38 4.74 7.07
N HIS A 242 1.32 4.11 8.24
CA HIS A 242 0.08 3.86 8.97
C HIS A 242 -0.76 5.14 9.16
N TYR A 243 -0.12 6.24 9.54
CA TYR A 243 -0.80 7.53 9.73
C TYR A 243 -1.41 8.08 8.44
N GLY A 244 -0.68 7.96 7.32
CA GLY A 244 -1.20 8.35 6.01
C GLY A 244 -2.40 7.50 5.60
N ARG A 245 -2.38 6.19 5.88
CA ARG A 245 -3.47 5.28 5.50
C ARG A 245 -4.76 5.63 6.22
N ARG A 246 -4.67 5.89 7.52
CA ARG A 246 -5.83 6.28 8.33
C ARG A 246 -6.56 7.51 7.79
N LEU A 247 -5.83 8.41 7.13
CA LEU A 247 -6.38 9.68 6.63
C LEU A 247 -6.76 9.66 5.14
N LEU A 248 -6.04 8.89 4.32
CA LEU A 248 -6.12 9.00 2.85
C LEU A 248 -6.59 7.73 2.16
N MET A 249 -6.44 6.57 2.80
CA MET A 249 -6.74 5.29 2.16
C MET A 249 -8.25 5.04 2.20
N GLN A 250 -8.87 5.04 1.02
CA GLN A 250 -10.27 4.70 0.85
C GLN A 250 -10.34 3.42 0.03
N VAL A 251 -10.49 2.30 0.72
CA VAL A 251 -10.71 0.99 0.12
C VAL A 251 -11.94 0.38 0.78
N PRO A 252 -13.12 0.46 0.12
CA PRO A 252 -14.33 -0.11 0.67
C PRO A 252 -14.22 -1.63 0.73
N ASP A 253 -14.91 -2.20 1.72
CA ASP A 253 -15.06 -3.64 1.91
C ASP A 253 -13.72 -4.39 2.07
N ALA A 254 -12.65 -3.68 2.45
CA ALA A 254 -11.36 -4.28 2.75
C ALA A 254 -11.34 -4.87 4.16
N VAL A 255 -10.79 -6.08 4.27
CA VAL A 255 -10.44 -6.70 5.55
C VAL A 255 -9.02 -6.29 5.92
N PHE A 256 -8.81 -5.87 7.16
CA PHE A 256 -7.51 -5.40 7.64
C PHE A 256 -6.98 -6.36 8.70
N TRP A 257 -5.73 -6.79 8.53
CA TRP A 257 -4.98 -7.59 9.49
C TRP A 257 -3.72 -6.85 9.89
N LYS A 258 -3.44 -6.83 11.20
CA LYS A 258 -2.27 -6.15 11.75
C LYS A 258 -1.37 -7.17 12.45
N PHE A 259 -0.07 -7.05 12.21
CA PHE A 259 0.97 -7.90 12.74
C PHE A 259 2.07 -7.05 13.39
N ASP A 260 2.89 -7.69 14.21
CA ASP A 260 4.02 -7.17 14.98
C ASP A 260 5.15 -8.23 15.02
N PHE A 261 5.64 -8.58 13.84
CA PHE A 261 6.80 -9.42 13.59
C PHE A 261 8.13 -8.71 13.90
N VAL A 262 8.21 -7.37 13.91
CA VAL A 262 9.48 -6.63 14.17
C VAL A 262 9.31 -5.46 15.13
N LYS A 263 10.37 -5.11 15.88
CA LYS A 263 10.37 -3.93 16.79
C LYS A 263 10.44 -2.57 16.11
N ARG A 264 11.06 -2.50 14.93
CA ARG A 264 11.28 -1.29 14.12
C ARG A 264 11.42 -1.69 12.66
N ASP A 265 11.28 -0.74 11.74
CA ASP A 265 11.36 -0.97 10.28
C ASP A 265 10.29 -1.93 9.75
N GLY A 266 9.07 -1.86 10.29
CA GLY A 266 7.94 -2.69 9.88
C GLY A 266 7.53 -2.55 8.40
N HIS A 267 8.11 -1.61 7.66
CA HIS A 267 7.83 -1.41 6.23
C HIS A 267 8.68 -2.31 5.31
N LYS A 268 9.54 -3.20 5.81
CA LYS A 268 10.30 -4.11 4.93
C LYS A 268 9.38 -5.22 4.40
N SER A 269 9.39 -5.42 3.09
CA SER A 269 8.55 -6.44 2.44
C SER A 269 8.94 -7.85 2.90
N GLU A 270 10.24 -8.08 3.06
CA GLU A 270 10.85 -9.34 3.44
C GLU A 270 10.42 -9.75 4.86
N VAL A 271 10.36 -8.77 5.78
CA VAL A 271 9.94 -8.98 7.17
C VAL A 271 8.49 -9.46 7.21
N LEU A 272 7.58 -8.74 6.55
CA LEU A 272 6.16 -9.08 6.56
C LEU A 272 5.90 -10.42 5.83
N ALA A 273 6.58 -10.66 4.70
CA ALA A 273 6.46 -11.91 3.97
C ALA A 273 6.97 -13.11 4.77
N LYS A 274 8.15 -12.99 5.40
CA LYS A 274 8.72 -14.03 6.25
C LYS A 274 7.86 -14.27 7.50
N GLY A 275 7.42 -13.22 8.18
CA GLY A 275 6.58 -13.33 9.37
C GLY A 275 5.25 -14.03 9.09
N LEU A 276 4.58 -13.68 7.98
CA LEU A 276 3.36 -14.38 7.54
C LEU A 276 3.62 -15.85 7.19
N LEU A 277 4.74 -16.14 6.51
CA LEU A 277 5.12 -17.52 6.20
C LEU A 277 5.37 -18.34 7.47
N MET A 278 6.05 -17.77 8.47
CA MET A 278 6.31 -18.43 9.74
C MET A 278 5.02 -18.68 10.54
N LEU A 279 4.13 -17.69 10.59
CA LEU A 279 2.84 -17.83 11.25
C LEU A 279 1.95 -18.87 10.55
N ALA A 280 1.96 -18.91 9.22
CA ALA A 280 1.25 -19.92 8.45
C ALA A 280 1.82 -21.34 8.67
N ALA A 281 3.15 -21.47 8.74
CA ALA A 281 3.86 -22.73 8.95
C ALA A 281 3.54 -23.41 10.30
N LEU A 282 3.02 -22.68 11.29
CA LEU A 282 2.70 -23.25 12.61
C LEU A 282 1.68 -24.40 12.55
N ASN A 283 0.76 -24.35 11.57
CA ASN A 283 -0.35 -25.29 11.43
C ASN A 283 -0.61 -25.70 9.96
N ASN A 284 0.37 -25.53 9.07
CA ASN A 284 0.24 -25.92 7.66
C ASN A 284 1.56 -26.47 7.13
N ASP A 285 1.56 -27.75 6.76
CA ASP A 285 2.76 -28.49 6.35
C ASP A 285 3.38 -27.95 5.05
N GLU A 286 2.57 -27.46 4.10
CA GLU A 286 3.07 -26.85 2.86
C GLU A 286 3.88 -25.59 3.17
N TYR A 287 3.39 -24.73 4.08
CA TYR A 287 4.12 -23.55 4.50
C TYR A 287 5.30 -23.87 5.41
N ALA A 288 5.24 -24.96 6.20
CA ALA A 288 6.40 -25.45 6.94
C ALA A 288 7.53 -25.87 6.01
N GLN A 289 7.23 -26.61 4.93
CA GLN A 289 8.21 -26.96 3.90
C GLN A 289 8.75 -25.72 3.19
N THR A 290 7.86 -24.80 2.80
CA THR A 290 8.24 -23.54 2.18
C THR A 290 9.15 -22.72 3.11
N LEU A 291 8.90 -22.72 4.42
CA LEU A 291 9.73 -22.02 5.39
C LEU A 291 11.16 -22.59 5.45
N VAL A 292 11.30 -23.92 5.43
CA VAL A 292 12.60 -24.60 5.39
C VAL A 292 13.40 -24.20 4.15
N LEU A 293 12.74 -24.14 2.98
CA LEU A 293 13.37 -23.70 1.73
C LEU A 293 13.86 -22.24 1.74
N ASN A 294 13.37 -21.45 2.69
CA ASN A 294 13.67 -20.04 2.83
C ASN A 294 14.42 -19.72 4.13
N CYS A 295 15.00 -20.71 4.82
CA CYS A 295 15.64 -20.50 6.13
C CYS A 295 16.79 -19.48 6.09
N ASP A 296 17.52 -19.43 4.99
CA ASP A 296 18.70 -18.57 4.80
C ASP A 296 18.36 -17.11 4.51
N ILE A 297 17.09 -16.79 4.24
CA ILE A 297 16.66 -15.40 4.03
C ILE A 297 16.54 -14.72 5.39
N ASP A 298 17.55 -13.91 5.73
CA ASP A 298 17.52 -13.00 6.87
C ASP A 298 16.92 -11.64 6.46
N PRO A 299 15.68 -11.33 6.86
CA PRO A 299 15.01 -10.09 6.49
C PRO A 299 15.62 -8.83 7.15
N LEU A 300 16.56 -8.98 8.09
CA LEU A 300 17.26 -7.87 8.74
C LEU A 300 18.70 -7.68 8.28
N SER A 301 19.22 -8.51 7.37
CA SER A 301 20.62 -8.48 6.92
C SER A 301 21.03 -7.22 6.12
N ARG A 302 20.16 -6.21 6.03
CA ARG A 302 20.39 -4.93 5.32
C ARG A 302 19.85 -3.73 6.09
#